data_AF-Q9BY78-F1
#
_entry.id   AF-Q9BY78-F1
#
_cell.length_a   1.000
_cell.length_b   1.000
_cell.length_c   1.000
_cell.angle_alpha   90.00
_cell.angle_beta   90.00
_cell.angle_gamma   90.00
#
_symmetry.space_group_name_H-M   'P 1'
#
loop_
_entity.id
_entity.type
_entity.pdbx_description
1 polymer ?
#
loop_
_entity_poly.entity_id
_entity_poly.type
_entity_poly.pdbx_seq_one_letter_code
_entity_poly.pdbx_strand_id
1 'polypeptide(L)'
;MEAVYLVVNGLGLVLDVLTLVLDLNFLLVSSLLASLAWLLAFVYNLPHTVLTSLLHLGRGVLLSLLALIEAVVRFTCGGLQALCTLLYSCCSGLESLKLLGHLASHGALRSREILHRGVLNVVSSGHALLRQACDICAIAMSLVAYVINSLVNICLIGTQNLFSLVLALWDAVTGPLWRMTDVVAAFLAHISSSAVAMAILLWTPCQLALELLASAARLLASFVLVNLTGLVLLACVLAVTVTVLHPDFTLRLATQALSQLHARPSYHRLREDVMRLSRLALGSEAWRRVWSRSLQLASWPNRGGAPGAPQGDPMRVFSVRTRRQDTLPEAGRRSEAEEEEARTIRVTPVRGRERLNEEEPPGGQDPWKLLKEQEERKKCVICQDQSKTVLLLPCRHLCLCQACTEILMRHPVYHRNCPLCRRGILQTLNVYL
;
A
#
# COMPACT_ATOMS: atom_id res chain seq x y z
N MET A 1 -76.14 -29.44 -25.51
CA MET A 1 -74.90 -29.70 -24.74
C MET A 1 -73.66 -29.32 -25.54
N GLU A 2 -73.50 -29.78 -26.79
CA GLU A 2 -72.29 -29.49 -27.60
C GLU A 2 -72.04 -27.99 -27.86
N ALA A 3 -73.07 -27.21 -28.17
CA ALA A 3 -72.93 -25.76 -28.37
C ALA A 3 -72.43 -25.03 -27.11
N VAL A 4 -72.88 -25.46 -25.92
CA VAL A 4 -72.41 -24.90 -24.64
C VAL A 4 -70.95 -25.25 -24.41
N TYR A 5 -70.53 -26.48 -24.73
CA TYR A 5 -69.13 -26.89 -24.61
C TYR A 5 -68.20 -26.10 -25.55
N LEU A 6 -68.61 -25.88 -26.80
CA LEU A 6 -67.87 -25.06 -27.76
C LEU A 6 -67.73 -23.60 -27.29
N VAL A 7 -68.82 -23.01 -26.76
CA VAL A 7 -68.78 -21.64 -26.23
C VAL A 7 -67.88 -21.56 -25.00
N VAL A 8 -67.96 -22.51 -24.07
CA VAL A 8 -67.09 -22.54 -22.86
C VAL A 8 -65.61 -22.72 -23.25
N ASN A 9 -65.31 -23.60 -24.20
CA ASN A 9 -63.93 -23.82 -24.66
C ASN A 9 -63.38 -22.63 -25.47
N GLY A 10 -64.23 -22.00 -26.30
CA GLY A 10 -63.88 -20.78 -27.02
C GLY A 10 -63.65 -19.60 -26.07
N LEU A 11 -64.48 -19.46 -25.03
CA LEU A 11 -64.29 -18.46 -23.98
C LEU A 11 -62.99 -18.70 -23.20
N GLY A 12 -62.67 -19.96 -22.89
CA GLY A 12 -61.39 -20.34 -22.28
C GLY A 12 -60.18 -19.92 -23.11
N LEU A 13 -60.18 -20.22 -24.42
CA LEU A 13 -59.10 -19.79 -25.33
C LEU A 13 -58.96 -18.27 -25.42
N VAL A 14 -60.07 -17.54 -25.46
CA VAL A 14 -60.04 -16.06 -25.47
C VAL A 14 -59.46 -15.50 -24.17
N LEU A 15 -59.83 -16.08 -23.03
CA LEU A 15 -59.25 -15.74 -21.72
C LEU A 15 -57.74 -16.06 -21.66
N ASP A 16 -57.31 -17.20 -22.20
CA ASP A 16 -55.89 -17.58 -22.25
C ASP A 16 -55.07 -16.64 -23.15
N VAL A 17 -55.60 -16.25 -24.31
CA VAL A 17 -54.94 -15.28 -25.19
C VAL A 17 -54.89 -13.90 -24.52
N LEU A 18 -55.97 -13.48 -23.86
CA LEU A 18 -56.02 -12.20 -23.17
C LEU A 18 -55.05 -12.14 -21.99
N THR A 19 -54.94 -13.21 -21.21
CA THR A 19 -53.96 -13.31 -20.11
C THR A 19 -52.53 -13.32 -20.64
N LEU A 20 -52.24 -14.03 -21.73
CA LEU A 20 -50.92 -14.01 -22.36
C LEU A 20 -50.54 -12.62 -22.89
N VAL A 21 -51.48 -11.90 -23.52
CA VAL A 21 -51.25 -10.52 -23.98
C VAL A 21 -51.03 -9.59 -22.79
N LEU A 22 -51.77 -9.76 -21.69
CA LEU A 22 -51.60 -8.99 -20.47
C LEU A 22 -50.24 -9.25 -19.81
N ASP A 23 -49.82 -10.51 -19.71
CA ASP A 23 -48.52 -10.91 -19.17
C ASP A 23 -47.36 -10.38 -20.03
N LEU A 24 -47.47 -10.49 -21.36
CA LEU A 24 -46.47 -9.94 -22.28
C LEU A 24 -46.36 -8.42 -22.13
N ASN A 25 -47.50 -7.72 -22.04
CA ASN A 25 -47.52 -6.28 -21.86
C ASN A 25 -46.94 -5.89 -20.49
N PHE A 26 -47.29 -6.61 -19.42
CA PHE A 26 -46.73 -6.39 -18.09
C PHE A 26 -45.21 -6.60 -18.07
N LEU A 27 -44.70 -7.66 -18.70
CA LEU A 27 -43.27 -7.91 -18.83
C LEU A 27 -42.56 -6.82 -19.64
N LEU A 28 -43.15 -6.37 -20.75
CA LEU A 28 -42.58 -5.35 -21.61
C LEU A 28 -42.55 -3.97 -20.92
N VAL A 29 -43.64 -3.61 -20.24
CA VAL A 29 -43.72 -2.36 -19.46
C VAL A 29 -42.81 -2.41 -18.23
N SER A 30 -42.76 -3.54 -17.51
CA SER A 30 -41.89 -3.71 -16.34
C SER A 30 -40.41 -3.66 -16.72
N SER A 31 -40.02 -4.32 -17.81
CA SER A 31 -38.64 -4.29 -18.32
C SER A 31 -38.26 -2.91 -18.85
N LEU A 32 -39.16 -2.20 -19.54
CA LEU A 32 -38.96 -0.80 -19.94
C LEU A 32 -38.79 0.11 -18.72
N LEU A 33 -39.68 0.04 -17.73
CA LEU A 33 -39.60 0.83 -16.51
C LEU A 33 -38.30 0.55 -15.73
N ALA A 34 -37.91 -0.72 -15.62
CA ALA A 34 -36.64 -1.10 -15.00
C ALA A 34 -35.46 -0.51 -15.77
N SER A 35 -35.44 -0.63 -17.11
CA SER A 35 -34.36 -0.09 -17.94
C SER A 35 -34.24 1.44 -17.83
N LEU A 36 -35.37 2.15 -17.80
CA LEU A 36 -35.42 3.59 -17.61
C LEU A 36 -34.97 3.99 -16.21
N ALA A 37 -35.40 3.27 -15.17
CA ALA A 37 -34.97 3.52 -13.79
C ALA A 37 -33.45 3.32 -13.62
N TRP A 38 -32.89 2.27 -14.23
CA TRP A 38 -31.44 2.05 -14.28
C TRP A 38 -30.71 3.15 -15.06
N LEU A 39 -31.26 3.60 -16.18
CA LEU A 39 -30.67 4.69 -16.97
C LEU A 39 -30.67 6.01 -16.19
N LEU A 40 -31.78 6.34 -15.53
CA LEU A 40 -31.91 7.53 -14.67
C LEU A 40 -30.94 7.46 -13.48
N ALA A 41 -30.85 6.32 -12.80
CA ALA A 41 -29.91 6.11 -11.71
C ALA A 41 -28.45 6.22 -12.19
N PHE A 42 -28.14 5.69 -13.37
CA PHE A 42 -26.83 5.83 -13.99
C PHE A 42 -26.48 7.30 -14.27
N VAL A 43 -27.38 8.05 -14.92
CA VAL A 43 -27.18 9.49 -15.20
C VAL A 43 -27.03 10.30 -13.92
N TYR A 44 -27.82 10.00 -12.87
CA TYR A 44 -27.73 10.68 -11.58
C TYR A 44 -26.42 10.37 -10.83
N ASN A 45 -25.96 9.12 -10.88
CA ASN A 45 -24.75 8.69 -10.18
C ASN A 45 -23.46 9.05 -10.93
N LEU A 46 -23.49 9.21 -12.25
CA LEU A 46 -22.33 9.56 -13.07
C LEU A 46 -21.59 10.81 -12.56
N PRO A 47 -22.21 11.99 -12.34
CA PRO A 47 -21.50 13.17 -11.84
C PRO A 47 -20.91 12.93 -10.44
N HIS A 48 -21.58 12.18 -9.57
CA HIS A 48 -21.08 11.85 -8.25
C HIS A 48 -19.82 10.95 -8.33
N THR A 49 -19.84 9.94 -9.20
CA THR A 49 -18.67 9.07 -9.43
C THR A 49 -17.49 9.83 -10.03
N VAL A 50 -17.76 10.74 -10.98
CA VAL A 50 -16.72 11.60 -11.56
C VAL A 50 -16.14 12.54 -10.51
N LEU A 51 -16.97 13.20 -9.70
CA LEU A 51 -16.51 14.11 -8.65
C LEU A 51 -15.66 13.39 -7.60
N THR A 52 -16.11 12.22 -7.12
CA THR A 52 -15.35 11.42 -6.15
C THR A 52 -14.02 10.94 -6.74
N SER A 53 -14.00 10.49 -8.00
CA SER A 53 -12.76 10.10 -8.67
C SER A 53 -11.76 11.26 -8.81
N LEU A 54 -12.25 12.47 -9.11
CA LEU A 54 -11.43 13.68 -9.22
C LEU A 54 -10.85 14.08 -7.86
N LEU A 55 -11.63 13.97 -6.79
CA LEU A 55 -11.17 14.21 -5.42
C LEU A 55 -10.10 13.21 -4.99
N HIS A 56 -10.28 11.91 -5.31
CA HIS A 56 -9.28 10.89 -5.05
C HIS A 56 -7.98 11.15 -5.83
N LEU A 57 -8.09 11.55 -7.10
CA LEU A 57 -6.94 11.93 -7.92
C LEU A 57 -6.23 13.15 -7.33
N GLY A 58 -6.96 14.21 -6.99
CA GLY A 58 -6.40 15.41 -6.36
C GLY A 58 -5.71 15.12 -5.03
N ARG A 59 -6.30 14.27 -4.19
CA ARG A 59 -5.69 13.82 -2.92
C ARG A 59 -4.44 12.99 -3.17
N GLY A 60 -4.45 12.08 -4.15
CA GLY A 60 -3.28 11.29 -4.52
C GLY A 60 -2.12 12.17 -5.00
N VAL A 61 -2.41 13.15 -5.86
CA VAL A 61 -1.43 14.14 -6.32
C VAL A 61 -0.87 14.95 -5.15
N LEU A 62 -1.72 15.45 -4.26
CA LEU A 62 -1.27 16.22 -3.09
C LEU A 62 -0.34 15.41 -2.19
N LEU A 63 -0.68 14.14 -1.90
CA LEU A 63 0.16 13.26 -1.10
C LEU A 63 1.50 12.97 -1.80
N SER A 64 1.49 12.76 -3.12
CA SER A 64 2.72 12.56 -3.90
C SER A 64 3.63 13.79 -3.90
N LEU A 65 3.03 14.99 -4.01
CA LEU A 65 3.76 16.27 -3.98
C LEU A 65 4.37 16.51 -2.60
N LEU A 66 3.61 16.27 -1.52
CA LEU A 66 4.10 16.39 -0.15
C LEU A 66 5.25 15.41 0.10
N ALA A 67 5.13 14.17 -0.37
CA ALA A 67 6.20 13.18 -0.27
C ALA A 67 7.47 13.61 -1.01
N LEU A 68 7.33 14.24 -2.18
CA LEU A 68 8.45 14.80 -2.95
C LEU A 68 9.11 15.98 -2.22
N ILE A 69 8.31 16.92 -1.71
CA ILE A 69 8.83 18.06 -0.94
C ILE A 69 9.59 17.57 0.29
N GLU A 70 9.03 16.64 1.06
CA GLU A 70 9.73 16.05 2.20
C GLU A 70 11.05 15.38 1.81
N ALA A 71 11.09 14.66 0.69
CA ALA A 71 12.30 14.01 0.22
C ALA A 71 13.37 15.05 -0.15
N VAL A 72 12.99 16.12 -0.85
CA VAL A 72 13.89 17.22 -1.22
C VAL A 72 14.40 17.95 0.04
N VAL A 73 13.53 18.23 1.01
CA VAL A 73 13.92 18.88 2.28
C VAL A 73 14.89 18.01 3.08
N ARG A 74 14.64 16.70 3.19
CA ARG A 74 15.57 15.78 3.87
C ARG A 74 16.91 15.68 3.16
N PHE A 75 16.89 15.61 1.83
CA PHE A 75 18.12 15.55 1.02
C PHE A 75 18.94 16.84 1.13
N THR A 76 18.30 17.99 0.98
CA THR A 76 18.97 19.30 1.08
C THR A 76 19.49 19.57 2.49
N CYS A 77 18.67 19.36 3.54
CA CYS A 77 19.10 19.58 4.92
C CYS A 77 20.19 18.60 5.34
N GLY A 78 20.02 17.31 5.04
CA GLY A 78 21.02 16.27 5.33
C GLY A 78 22.33 16.51 4.57
N GLY A 79 22.24 16.90 3.30
CA GLY A 79 23.40 17.25 2.48
C GLY A 79 24.13 18.50 2.99
N LEU A 80 23.39 19.55 3.38
CA LEU A 80 23.97 20.77 3.92
C LEU A 80 24.66 20.50 5.27
N GLN A 81 24.01 19.72 6.15
CA GLN A 81 24.58 19.34 7.45
C GLN A 81 25.86 18.49 7.27
N ALA A 82 25.86 17.55 6.34
CA ALA A 82 27.06 16.77 6.01
C ALA A 82 28.18 17.65 5.44
N LEU A 83 27.85 18.59 4.56
CA LEU A 83 28.85 19.52 4.02
C LEU A 83 29.43 20.42 5.12
N CYS A 84 28.59 21.00 5.99
CA CYS A 84 29.03 21.83 7.10
C CYS A 84 29.93 21.06 8.08
N THR A 85 29.58 19.81 8.41
CA THR A 85 30.42 18.97 9.30
C THR A 85 31.74 18.59 8.66
N LEU A 86 31.77 18.29 7.36
CA LEU A 86 33.01 18.04 6.61
C LEU A 86 33.91 19.28 6.58
N LEU A 87 33.35 20.46 6.26
CA LEU A 87 34.10 21.72 6.26
C LEU A 87 34.65 22.05 7.65
N TYR A 88 33.83 21.90 8.70
CA TYR A 88 34.27 22.11 10.07
C TYR A 88 35.39 21.15 10.47
N SER A 89 35.28 19.86 10.11
CA SER A 89 36.33 18.86 10.36
C SER A 89 37.63 19.18 9.62
N CYS A 90 37.53 19.69 8.39
CA CYS A 90 38.68 20.11 7.58
C CYS A 90 39.36 21.33 8.18
N CYS A 91 38.60 22.37 8.58
CA CYS A 91 39.14 23.54 9.26
C CYS A 91 39.85 23.17 10.57
N SER A 92 39.24 22.32 11.40
CA SER A 92 39.85 21.83 12.64
C SER A 92 41.12 21.00 12.37
N GLY A 93 41.11 20.16 11.33
CA GLY A 93 42.29 19.44 10.87
C GLY A 93 43.43 20.37 10.45
N LEU A 94 43.13 21.43 9.68
CA LEU A 94 44.11 22.43 9.26
C LEU A 94 44.71 23.20 10.44
N GLU A 95 43.91 23.54 11.46
CA GLU A 95 44.43 24.17 12.68
C GLU A 95 45.36 23.23 13.45
N SER A 96 44.99 21.95 13.58
CA SER A 96 45.85 20.94 14.22
C SER A 96 47.18 20.74 13.47
N LEU A 97 47.16 20.80 12.14
CA LEU A 97 48.36 20.72 11.29
C LEU A 97 49.25 21.95 11.43
N LYS A 98 48.66 23.16 11.54
CA LYS A 98 49.44 24.39 11.83
C LYS A 98 50.14 24.30 13.18
N LEU A 99 49.42 23.87 14.22
CA LEU A 99 50.00 23.68 15.56
C LEU A 99 51.11 22.62 15.55
N LEU A 100 50.91 21.51 14.83
CA LEU A 100 51.92 20.48 14.64
C LEU A 100 53.16 21.03 13.91
N GLY A 101 52.97 21.86 12.88
CA GLY A 101 54.06 22.52 12.17
C GLY A 101 54.89 23.46 13.05
N HIS A 102 54.24 24.23 13.94
CA HIS A 102 54.93 25.07 14.92
C HIS A 102 55.68 24.25 15.99
N LEU A 103 55.08 23.15 16.47
CA LEU A 103 55.75 22.26 17.41
C LEU A 103 56.95 21.54 16.78
N ALA A 104 56.82 21.10 15.53
CA ALA A 104 57.90 20.46 14.79
C ALA A 104 59.05 21.44 14.50
N SER A 105 58.75 22.69 14.12
CA SER A 105 59.79 23.70 13.89
C SER A 105 60.52 24.08 15.19
N HIS A 106 59.79 24.23 16.29
CA HIS A 106 60.37 24.48 17.60
C HIS A 106 61.20 23.27 18.09
N GLY A 107 60.73 22.05 17.85
CA GLY A 107 61.49 20.81 18.13
C GLY A 107 62.77 20.69 17.29
N ALA A 108 62.71 21.07 16.00
CA ALA A 108 63.87 21.08 15.11
C ALA A 108 64.93 22.13 15.52
N LEU A 109 64.50 23.33 15.91
CA LEU A 109 65.41 24.36 16.43
C LEU A 109 66.06 23.91 17.74
N ARG A 110 65.28 23.37 18.67
CA ARG A 110 65.78 22.93 19.98
C ARG A 110 66.70 21.71 19.87
N SER A 111 66.39 20.76 18.99
CA SER A 111 67.27 19.63 18.72
C SER A 111 68.60 20.08 18.10
N ARG A 112 68.60 21.10 17.23
CA ARG A 112 69.82 21.68 16.66
C ARG A 112 70.73 22.33 17.71
N GLU A 113 70.16 23.04 18.69
CA GLU A 113 70.92 23.59 19.82
C GLU A 113 71.51 22.50 20.73
N ILE A 114 70.74 21.46 21.01
CA ILE A 114 71.21 20.32 21.82
C ILE A 114 72.30 19.55 21.07
N LEU A 115 72.19 19.40 19.74
CA LEU A 115 73.22 18.77 18.93
C LEU A 115 74.53 19.59 18.96
N HIS A 116 74.44 20.92 18.82
CA HIS A 116 75.62 21.78 18.85
C HIS A 116 76.32 21.78 20.23
N ARG A 117 75.56 21.80 21.33
CA ARG A 117 76.12 21.67 22.69
C ARG A 117 76.62 20.25 22.99
N GLY A 118 75.92 19.24 22.50
CA GLY A 118 76.27 17.83 22.65
C GLY A 118 77.58 17.48 21.95
N VAL A 119 77.79 17.97 20.72
CA VAL A 119 79.02 17.76 19.94
C VAL A 119 80.27 18.33 20.66
N LEU A 120 80.14 19.45 21.38
CA LEU A 120 81.26 19.98 22.17
C LEU A 120 81.56 19.12 23.42
N ASN A 121 80.54 18.44 23.97
CA ASN A 121 80.70 17.50 25.08
C ASN A 121 81.11 16.08 24.63
N VAL A 122 81.12 15.77 23.33
CA VAL A 122 81.52 14.46 22.77
C VAL A 122 82.95 14.08 23.16
N VAL A 123 83.80 15.05 23.46
CA VAL A 123 85.24 14.81 23.65
C VAL A 123 85.58 14.17 25.00
N SER A 124 84.71 14.15 26.02
CA SER A 124 85.13 13.71 27.37
C SER A 124 84.41 12.50 27.98
N SER A 125 83.29 11.99 27.46
CA SER A 125 82.71 10.73 27.97
C SER A 125 81.70 10.07 27.01
N GLY A 126 82.10 8.96 26.37
CA GLY A 126 81.22 8.22 25.45
C GLY A 126 79.92 7.69 26.07
N HIS A 127 79.89 7.47 27.39
CA HIS A 127 78.73 6.93 28.09
C HIS A 127 77.57 7.95 28.23
N ALA A 128 77.88 9.25 28.28
CA ALA A 128 76.88 10.31 28.32
C ALA A 128 76.17 10.47 26.96
N LEU A 129 76.91 10.28 25.86
CA LEU A 129 76.37 10.35 24.50
C LEU A 129 75.33 9.28 24.23
N LEU A 130 75.59 8.03 24.62
CA LEU A 130 74.65 6.94 24.40
C LEU A 130 73.34 7.19 25.15
N ARG A 131 73.41 7.64 26.42
CA ARG A 131 72.21 7.94 27.20
C ARG A 131 71.43 9.12 26.61
N GLN A 132 72.11 10.19 26.22
CA GLN A 132 71.49 11.35 25.61
C GLN A 132 70.88 11.03 24.22
N ALA A 133 71.55 10.19 23.42
CA ALA A 133 71.00 9.68 22.17
C ALA A 133 69.75 8.82 22.43
N CYS A 134 69.77 7.94 23.43
CA CYS A 134 68.60 7.17 23.84
C CYS A 134 67.42 8.06 24.27
N ASP A 135 67.68 9.11 25.05
CA ASP A 135 66.64 10.05 25.50
C ASP A 135 66.03 10.82 24.30
N ILE A 136 66.85 11.28 23.35
CA ILE A 136 66.38 11.93 22.12
C ILE A 136 65.56 10.95 21.27
N CYS A 137 66.02 9.70 21.11
CA CYS A 137 65.28 8.66 20.42
C CYS A 137 63.93 8.36 21.11
N ALA A 138 63.88 8.31 22.44
CA ALA A 138 62.63 8.10 23.19
C ALA A 138 61.64 9.26 22.97
N ILE A 139 62.11 10.51 22.95
CA ILE A 139 61.28 11.68 22.62
C ILE A 139 60.79 11.64 21.16
N ALA A 140 61.66 11.25 20.23
CA ALA A 140 61.27 11.09 18.83
C ALA A 140 60.20 10.00 18.66
N MET A 141 60.36 8.86 19.33
CA MET A 141 59.39 7.75 19.29
C MET A 141 58.04 8.15 19.89
N SER A 142 58.02 8.91 20.99
CA SER A 142 56.77 9.40 21.57
C SER A 142 56.06 10.42 20.68
N LEU A 143 56.81 11.30 19.99
CA LEU A 143 56.27 12.21 18.98
C LEU A 143 55.65 11.44 17.81
N VAL A 144 56.36 10.44 17.28
CA VAL A 144 55.86 9.58 16.19
C VAL A 144 54.60 8.84 16.64
N ALA A 145 54.59 8.27 17.84
CA ALA A 145 53.40 7.60 18.39
C ALA A 145 52.21 8.57 18.53
N TYR A 146 52.44 9.81 18.97
CA TYR A 146 51.41 10.84 19.04
C TYR A 146 50.84 11.19 17.65
N VAL A 147 51.71 11.35 16.64
CA VAL A 147 51.28 11.63 15.26
C VAL A 147 50.47 10.47 14.70
N ILE A 148 50.91 9.22 14.90
CA ILE A 148 50.17 8.02 14.47
C ILE A 148 48.79 7.97 15.15
N ASN A 149 48.72 8.18 16.48
CA ASN A 149 47.46 8.18 17.21
C ASN A 149 46.51 9.30 16.73
N SER A 150 47.04 10.50 16.47
CA SER A 150 46.28 11.62 15.92
C SER A 150 45.73 11.28 14.52
N LEU A 151 46.57 10.73 13.63
CA LEU A 151 46.14 10.29 12.29
C LEU A 151 45.08 9.19 12.35
N VAL A 152 45.23 8.21 13.24
CA VAL A 152 44.23 7.15 13.45
C VAL A 152 42.91 7.75 13.94
N ASN A 153 42.93 8.67 14.90
CA ASN A 153 41.72 9.33 15.38
C ASN A 153 41.03 10.17 14.30
N ILE A 154 41.79 10.93 13.51
CA ILE A 154 41.25 11.69 12.37
C ILE A 154 40.63 10.73 11.35
N CYS A 155 41.27 9.61 11.05
CA CYS A 155 40.75 8.59 10.15
C CYS A 155 39.45 7.96 10.70
N LEU A 156 39.41 7.59 11.97
CA LEU A 156 38.22 7.02 12.62
C LEU A 156 37.03 8.00 12.57
N ILE A 157 37.24 9.26 12.95
CA ILE A 157 36.20 10.31 12.88
C ILE A 157 35.76 10.52 11.42
N GLY A 158 36.72 10.55 10.49
CA GLY A 158 36.43 10.67 9.05
C GLY A 158 35.58 9.51 8.53
N THR A 159 35.91 8.26 8.90
CA THR A 159 35.14 7.07 8.50
C THR A 159 33.75 7.06 9.11
N GLN A 160 33.59 7.42 10.38
CA GLN A 160 32.28 7.50 11.03
C GLN A 160 31.37 8.53 10.35
N ASN A 161 31.91 9.69 9.99
CA ASN A 161 31.17 10.70 9.25
C ASN A 161 30.83 10.24 7.83
N LEU A 162 31.73 9.54 7.15
CA LEU A 162 31.48 8.96 5.83
C LEU A 162 30.35 7.92 5.89
N PHE A 163 30.38 7.00 6.85
CA PHE A 163 29.30 6.02 7.05
C PHE A 163 27.96 6.71 7.34
N SER A 164 27.97 7.75 8.18
CA SER A 164 26.78 8.54 8.49
C SER A 164 26.21 9.22 7.23
N LEU A 165 27.07 9.76 6.36
CA LEU A 165 26.68 10.33 5.07
C LEU A 165 26.11 9.27 4.13
N VAL A 166 26.75 8.10 4.03
CA VAL A 166 26.27 6.99 3.19
C VAL A 166 24.90 6.53 3.65
N LEU A 167 24.68 6.37 4.96
CA LEU A 167 23.36 6.01 5.51
C LEU A 167 22.32 7.10 5.23
N ALA A 168 22.66 8.38 5.40
CA ALA A 168 21.76 9.48 5.09
C ALA A 168 21.38 9.52 3.60
N LEU A 169 22.35 9.28 2.71
CA LEU A 169 22.11 9.19 1.27
C LEU A 169 21.27 7.95 0.92
N TRP A 170 21.54 6.82 1.56
CA TRP A 170 20.77 5.59 1.40
C TRP A 170 19.31 5.78 1.81
N ASP A 171 19.04 6.39 2.96
CA ASP A 171 17.68 6.70 3.42
C ASP A 171 16.99 7.73 2.52
N ALA A 172 17.75 8.70 1.99
CA ALA A 172 17.23 9.69 1.04
C ALA A 172 16.84 9.05 -0.31
N VAL A 173 17.49 7.97 -0.73
CA VAL A 173 17.19 7.26 -1.98
C VAL A 173 16.15 6.16 -1.76
N THR A 174 16.29 5.36 -0.71
CA THR A 174 15.36 4.25 -0.43
C THR A 174 14.00 4.75 0.03
N GLY A 175 13.94 5.81 0.85
CA GLY A 175 12.69 6.43 1.30
C GLY A 175 11.69 6.71 0.18
N PRO A 176 12.04 7.49 -0.87
CA PRO A 176 11.14 7.74 -1.98
C PRO A 176 10.85 6.48 -2.79
N LEU A 177 11.82 5.58 -3.00
CA LEU A 177 11.57 4.33 -3.73
C LEU A 177 10.50 3.47 -3.04
N TRP A 178 10.60 3.27 -1.73
CA TRP A 178 9.60 2.54 -0.95
C TRP A 178 8.21 3.18 -1.02
N ARG A 179 8.15 4.52 -0.91
CA ARG A 179 6.89 5.26 -1.04
C ARG A 179 6.30 5.13 -2.45
N MET A 180 7.12 5.20 -3.49
CA MET A 180 6.67 5.02 -4.87
C MET A 180 6.14 3.62 -5.11
N THR A 181 6.81 2.59 -4.60
CA THR A 181 6.31 1.21 -4.71
C THR A 181 5.00 1.01 -3.96
N ASP A 182 4.81 1.65 -2.80
CA ASP A 182 3.59 1.56 -2.02
C ASP A 182 2.41 2.26 -2.72
N VAL A 183 2.65 3.44 -3.31
CA VAL A 183 1.64 4.13 -4.14
C VAL A 183 1.27 3.31 -5.38
N VAL A 184 2.25 2.71 -6.06
CA VAL A 184 2.00 1.83 -7.21
C VAL A 184 1.19 0.60 -6.79
N ALA A 185 1.53 -0.03 -5.66
CA ALA A 185 0.79 -1.18 -5.13
C ALA A 185 -0.64 -0.81 -4.77
N ALA A 186 -0.85 0.33 -4.09
CA ALA A 186 -2.18 0.84 -3.76
C ALA A 186 -3.02 1.15 -5.02
N PHE A 187 -2.39 1.71 -6.05
CA PHE A 187 -3.04 1.97 -7.33
C PHE A 187 -3.46 0.67 -8.05
N LEU A 188 -2.57 -0.31 -8.12
CA LEU A 188 -2.88 -1.63 -8.70
C LEU A 188 -3.98 -2.36 -7.92
N ALA A 189 -3.96 -2.29 -6.58
CA ALA A 189 -5.01 -2.83 -5.73
C ALA A 189 -6.36 -2.13 -6.02
N HIS A 190 -6.36 -0.82 -6.18
CA HIS A 190 -7.58 -0.08 -6.54
C HIS A 190 -8.12 -0.45 -7.93
N ILE A 191 -7.25 -0.59 -8.94
CA ILE A 191 -7.66 -1.06 -10.27
C ILE A 191 -8.25 -2.46 -10.19
N SER A 192 -7.61 -3.39 -9.47
CA SER A 192 -8.10 -4.76 -9.36
C SER A 192 -9.46 -4.83 -8.65
N SER A 193 -9.62 -4.09 -7.55
CA SER A 193 -10.88 -4.04 -6.79
C SER A 193 -12.01 -3.39 -7.60
N SER A 194 -11.74 -2.28 -8.29
CA SER A 194 -12.71 -1.63 -9.17
C SER A 194 -13.06 -2.52 -10.37
N ALA A 195 -12.11 -3.22 -10.99
CA ALA A 195 -12.37 -4.16 -12.07
C ALA A 195 -13.26 -5.33 -11.61
N VAL A 196 -12.99 -5.90 -10.43
CA VAL A 196 -13.82 -6.96 -9.84
C VAL A 196 -15.23 -6.44 -9.50
N ALA A 197 -15.34 -5.25 -8.91
CA ALA A 197 -16.63 -4.63 -8.61
C ALA A 197 -17.44 -4.38 -9.89
N MET A 198 -16.80 -3.85 -10.95
CA MET A 198 -17.44 -3.64 -12.24
C MET A 198 -17.86 -4.96 -12.89
N ALA A 199 -17.04 -6.02 -12.79
CA ALA A 199 -17.40 -7.34 -13.30
C ALA A 199 -18.62 -7.93 -12.55
N ILE A 200 -18.67 -7.80 -11.22
CA ILE A 200 -19.81 -8.28 -10.41
C ILE A 200 -21.08 -7.48 -10.74
N LEU A 201 -20.97 -6.15 -10.84
CA LEU A 201 -22.09 -5.27 -11.16
C LEU A 201 -22.62 -5.49 -12.58
N LEU A 202 -21.75 -5.80 -13.54
CA LEU A 202 -22.14 -6.07 -14.92
C LEU A 202 -22.64 -7.51 -15.13
N TRP A 203 -22.21 -8.45 -14.29
CA TRP A 203 -22.61 -9.86 -14.40
C TRP A 203 -24.12 -10.05 -14.28
N THR A 204 -24.76 -9.44 -13.28
CA THR A 204 -26.20 -9.61 -13.02
C THR A 204 -27.10 -9.08 -14.14
N PRO A 205 -26.92 -7.86 -14.70
CA PRO A 205 -27.71 -7.41 -15.84
C PRO A 205 -27.39 -8.18 -17.12
N CYS A 206 -26.12 -8.59 -17.34
CA CYS A 206 -25.78 -9.44 -18.48
C CYS A 206 -26.47 -10.81 -18.38
N GLN A 207 -26.49 -11.43 -17.20
CA GLN A 207 -27.20 -12.68 -16.96
C GLN A 207 -28.70 -12.50 -17.22
N LEU A 208 -29.32 -11.45 -16.67
CA LEU A 208 -30.74 -11.17 -16.88
C LEU A 208 -31.07 -10.93 -18.36
N ALA A 209 -30.22 -10.19 -19.07
CA ALA A 209 -30.39 -9.95 -20.50
C ALA A 209 -30.30 -11.24 -21.31
N LEU A 210 -29.36 -12.13 -20.98
CA LEU A 210 -29.24 -13.45 -21.61
C LEU A 210 -30.43 -14.36 -21.30
N GLU A 211 -30.93 -14.36 -20.06
CA GLU A 211 -32.12 -15.10 -19.65
C GLU A 211 -33.38 -14.58 -20.35
N LEU A 212 -33.53 -13.26 -20.47
CA LEU A 212 -34.62 -12.62 -21.20
C LEU A 212 -34.54 -12.94 -22.70
N LEU A 213 -33.34 -12.90 -23.29
CA LEU A 213 -33.16 -13.28 -24.70
C LEU A 213 -33.50 -14.75 -24.92
N ALA A 214 -33.10 -15.64 -24.00
CA ALA A 214 -33.42 -17.05 -24.06
C ALA A 214 -34.93 -17.32 -23.89
N SER A 215 -35.62 -16.61 -22.99
CA SER A 215 -37.07 -16.75 -22.80
C SER A 215 -37.85 -16.18 -23.99
N ALA A 216 -37.45 -15.03 -24.52
CA ALA A 216 -38.01 -14.45 -25.75
C ALA A 216 -37.83 -15.40 -26.95
N ALA A 217 -36.65 -16.00 -27.12
CA ALA A 217 -36.40 -16.99 -28.17
C ALA A 217 -37.30 -18.24 -28.01
N ARG A 218 -37.51 -18.72 -26.78
CA ARG A 218 -38.42 -19.84 -26.50
C ARG A 218 -39.87 -19.50 -26.81
N LEU A 219 -40.33 -18.30 -26.46
CA LEU A 219 -41.67 -17.81 -26.75
C LEU A 219 -41.90 -17.65 -28.25
N LEU A 220 -40.92 -17.10 -28.97
CA LEU A 220 -40.97 -17.02 -30.43
C LEU A 220 -41.00 -18.40 -31.07
N ALA A 221 -40.15 -19.32 -30.60
CA ALA A 221 -40.15 -20.70 -31.09
C ALA A 221 -41.49 -21.41 -30.81
N SER A 222 -42.07 -21.25 -29.61
CA SER A 222 -43.37 -21.86 -29.29
C SER A 222 -44.50 -21.25 -30.12
N PHE A 223 -44.52 -19.93 -30.30
CA PHE A 223 -45.50 -19.25 -31.15
C PHE A 223 -45.42 -19.72 -32.60
N VAL A 224 -44.21 -19.83 -33.16
CA VAL A 224 -43.99 -20.35 -34.52
C VAL A 224 -44.44 -21.80 -34.62
N LEU A 225 -44.13 -22.64 -33.63
CA LEU A 225 -44.54 -24.05 -33.62
C LEU A 225 -46.07 -24.22 -33.50
N VAL A 226 -46.73 -23.49 -32.61
CA VAL A 226 -48.19 -23.55 -32.43
C VAL A 226 -48.91 -23.05 -33.68
N ASN A 227 -48.46 -21.96 -34.29
CA ASN A 227 -49.06 -21.46 -35.53
C ASN A 227 -48.82 -22.41 -36.71
N LEU A 228 -47.62 -22.97 -36.84
CA LEU A 228 -47.31 -23.93 -37.90
C LEU A 228 -48.17 -25.20 -37.74
N THR A 229 -48.27 -25.74 -36.52
CA THR A 229 -49.10 -26.93 -36.24
C THR A 229 -50.58 -26.64 -36.43
N GLY A 230 -51.08 -25.49 -35.99
CA GLY A 230 -52.45 -25.04 -36.23
C GLY A 230 -52.78 -24.90 -37.72
N LEU A 231 -51.87 -24.32 -38.50
CA LEU A 231 -52.01 -24.20 -39.96
C LEU A 231 -52.01 -25.57 -40.64
N VAL A 232 -51.14 -26.50 -40.21
CA VAL A 232 -51.11 -27.88 -40.71
C VAL A 232 -52.42 -28.61 -40.38
N LEU A 233 -52.92 -28.49 -39.14
CA LEU A 233 -54.19 -29.12 -38.73
C LEU A 233 -55.38 -28.56 -39.52
N LEU A 234 -55.46 -27.24 -39.70
CA LEU A 234 -56.50 -26.61 -40.51
C LEU A 234 -56.44 -27.08 -41.96
N ALA A 235 -55.24 -27.15 -42.55
CA ALA A 235 -55.04 -27.68 -43.90
C ALA A 235 -55.48 -29.15 -44.00
N CYS A 236 -55.18 -29.98 -42.99
CA CYS A 236 -55.64 -31.37 -42.92
C CYS A 236 -57.16 -31.49 -42.83
N VAL A 237 -57.81 -30.71 -41.96
CA VAL A 237 -59.28 -30.72 -41.83
C VAL A 237 -59.94 -30.26 -43.12
N LEU A 238 -59.45 -29.18 -43.74
CA LEU A 238 -59.94 -28.70 -45.03
C LEU A 238 -59.73 -29.75 -46.14
N ALA A 239 -58.60 -30.44 -46.17
CA ALA A 239 -58.38 -31.52 -47.12
C ALA A 239 -59.40 -32.65 -46.92
N VAL A 240 -59.63 -33.09 -45.69
CA VAL A 240 -60.62 -34.15 -45.38
C VAL A 240 -62.03 -33.71 -45.75
N THR A 241 -62.46 -32.51 -45.36
CA THR A 241 -63.81 -32.02 -45.69
C THR A 241 -64.00 -31.90 -47.20
N VAL A 242 -63.01 -31.40 -47.94
CA VAL A 242 -63.08 -31.33 -49.41
C VAL A 242 -63.11 -32.72 -50.05
N THR A 243 -62.39 -33.72 -49.51
CA THR A 243 -62.48 -35.12 -50.00
C THR A 243 -63.84 -35.76 -49.76
N VAL A 244 -64.48 -35.48 -48.62
CA VAL A 244 -65.81 -36.02 -48.29
C VAL A 244 -66.91 -35.32 -49.10
N LEU A 245 -66.85 -34.00 -49.25
CA LEU A 245 -67.88 -33.24 -49.97
C LEU A 245 -67.75 -33.37 -51.50
N HIS A 246 -66.53 -33.47 -52.03
CA HIS A 246 -66.29 -33.46 -53.47
C HIS A 246 -65.25 -34.54 -53.89
N PRO A 247 -65.61 -35.84 -53.85
CA PRO A 247 -64.69 -36.91 -54.21
C PRO A 247 -64.18 -36.80 -55.66
N ASP A 248 -65.06 -36.42 -56.59
CA ASP A 248 -64.70 -36.27 -58.02
C ASP A 248 -63.74 -35.09 -58.27
N PHE A 249 -63.84 -34.03 -57.45
CA PHE A 249 -62.94 -32.88 -57.54
C PHE A 249 -61.58 -33.22 -56.93
N THR A 250 -61.56 -33.90 -55.78
CA THR A 250 -60.30 -34.29 -55.12
C THR A 250 -59.51 -35.32 -55.92
N LEU A 251 -60.16 -36.28 -56.57
CA LEU A 251 -59.47 -37.23 -57.46
C LEU A 251 -58.85 -36.50 -58.67
N ARG A 252 -59.58 -35.56 -59.27
CA ARG A 252 -59.08 -34.73 -60.38
C ARG A 252 -57.93 -33.82 -59.94
N LEU A 253 -58.05 -33.16 -58.78
CA LEU A 253 -57.00 -32.31 -58.23
C LEU A 253 -55.76 -33.12 -57.85
N ALA A 254 -55.93 -34.30 -57.24
CA ALA A 254 -54.83 -35.20 -56.88
C ALA A 254 -54.09 -35.69 -58.12
N THR A 255 -54.80 -36.13 -59.17
CA THR A 255 -54.18 -36.56 -60.43
C THR A 255 -53.46 -35.41 -61.15
N GLN A 256 -54.02 -34.19 -61.14
CA GLN A 256 -53.35 -32.99 -61.65
C GLN A 256 -52.14 -32.58 -60.81
N ALA A 257 -52.24 -32.58 -59.48
CA ALA A 257 -51.13 -32.23 -58.60
C ALA A 257 -49.97 -33.23 -58.70
N LEU A 258 -50.28 -34.54 -58.74
CA LEU A 258 -49.28 -35.59 -58.95
C LEU A 258 -48.59 -35.47 -60.31
N SER A 259 -49.35 -35.21 -61.38
CA SER A 259 -48.76 -34.99 -62.71
C SER A 259 -47.91 -33.71 -62.78
N GLN A 260 -48.32 -32.62 -62.13
CA GLN A 260 -47.51 -31.39 -62.03
C GLN A 260 -46.27 -31.57 -61.15
N LEU A 261 -46.37 -32.31 -60.04
CA LEU A 261 -45.22 -32.62 -59.18
C LEU A 261 -44.21 -33.51 -59.91
N HIS A 262 -44.69 -34.52 -60.64
CA HIS A 262 -43.83 -35.37 -61.48
C HIS A 262 -43.23 -34.60 -62.66
N ALA A 263 -43.94 -33.62 -63.21
CA ALA A 263 -43.42 -32.76 -64.27
C ALA A 263 -42.38 -31.72 -63.77
N ARG A 264 -42.36 -31.40 -62.47
CA ARG A 264 -41.41 -30.42 -61.91
C ARG A 264 -40.00 -31.03 -61.79
N PRO A 265 -38.97 -30.46 -62.46
CA PRO A 265 -37.60 -30.97 -62.37
C PRO A 265 -37.00 -30.87 -60.95
N SER A 266 -37.51 -29.98 -60.10
CA SER A 266 -37.06 -29.85 -58.70
C SER A 266 -37.44 -31.05 -57.85
N TYR A 267 -38.59 -31.70 -58.11
CA TYR A 267 -38.99 -32.91 -57.39
C TYR A 267 -38.06 -34.08 -57.72
N HIS A 268 -37.68 -34.23 -59.00
CA HIS A 268 -36.73 -35.25 -59.42
C HIS A 268 -35.36 -35.06 -58.75
N ARG A 269 -34.84 -33.82 -58.72
CA ARG A 269 -33.59 -33.49 -58.01
C ARG A 269 -33.69 -33.75 -56.51
N LEU A 270 -34.75 -33.29 -55.84
CA LEU A 270 -34.93 -33.50 -54.40
C LEU A 270 -35.03 -34.99 -54.06
N ARG A 271 -35.74 -35.78 -54.87
CA ARG A 271 -35.84 -37.24 -54.70
C ARG A 271 -34.49 -37.92 -54.87
N GLU A 272 -33.72 -37.54 -55.89
CA GLU A 272 -32.34 -38.03 -56.06
C GLU A 272 -31.46 -37.64 -54.88
N ASP A 273 -31.56 -36.40 -54.39
CA ASP A 273 -30.76 -35.89 -53.27
C ASP A 273 -31.12 -36.58 -51.96
N VAL A 274 -32.40 -36.79 -51.67
CA VAL A 274 -32.85 -37.58 -50.51
C VAL A 274 -32.39 -39.04 -50.65
N MET A 275 -32.42 -39.62 -51.85
CA MET A 275 -31.91 -40.99 -52.07
C MET A 275 -30.38 -41.09 -51.98
N ARG A 276 -29.65 -40.01 -52.32
CA ARG A 276 -28.21 -39.89 -52.13
C ARG A 276 -27.87 -39.72 -50.65
N LEU A 277 -28.53 -38.79 -49.96
CA LEU A 277 -28.34 -38.51 -48.53
C LEU A 277 -28.75 -39.70 -47.66
N SER A 278 -29.85 -40.39 -47.96
CA SER A 278 -30.24 -41.60 -47.22
C SER A 278 -29.25 -42.75 -47.44
N ARG A 279 -28.74 -42.97 -48.67
CA ARG A 279 -27.66 -43.95 -48.89
C ARG A 279 -26.36 -43.57 -48.19
N LEU A 280 -26.01 -42.28 -48.16
CA LEU A 280 -24.84 -41.79 -47.42
C LEU A 280 -25.04 -41.95 -45.90
N ALA A 281 -26.23 -41.67 -45.38
CA ALA A 281 -26.57 -41.85 -43.96
C ALA A 281 -26.60 -43.34 -43.55
N LEU A 282 -27.11 -44.23 -44.39
CA LEU A 282 -27.11 -45.68 -44.13
C LEU A 282 -25.73 -46.32 -44.35
N GLY A 283 -24.93 -45.84 -45.30
CA GLY A 283 -23.62 -46.41 -45.65
C GLY A 283 -22.42 -45.83 -44.88
N SER A 284 -22.58 -44.71 -44.16
CA SER A 284 -21.48 -44.11 -43.41
C SER A 284 -21.27 -44.78 -42.05
N GLU A 285 -20.52 -45.88 -42.05
CA GLU A 285 -19.90 -46.43 -40.84
C GLU A 285 -19.09 -45.37 -40.07
N ALA A 286 -18.61 -44.33 -40.76
CA ALA A 286 -17.94 -43.17 -40.17
C ALA A 286 -18.88 -42.29 -39.33
N TRP A 287 -20.10 -42.00 -39.80
CA TRP A 287 -21.07 -41.20 -39.05
C TRP A 287 -21.51 -41.92 -37.78
N ARG A 288 -21.73 -43.24 -37.87
CA ARG A 288 -22.07 -44.08 -36.73
C ARG A 288 -20.96 -44.08 -35.66
N ARG A 289 -19.68 -44.08 -36.09
CA ARG A 289 -18.51 -43.98 -35.19
C ARG A 289 -18.36 -42.61 -34.53
N VAL A 290 -18.60 -41.52 -35.26
CA VAL A 290 -18.55 -40.15 -34.71
C VAL A 290 -19.67 -39.94 -33.70
N TRP A 291 -20.90 -40.36 -34.04
CA TRP A 291 -22.06 -40.29 -33.15
C TRP A 291 -21.84 -41.10 -31.86
N SER A 292 -21.28 -42.30 -31.94
CA SER A 292 -20.95 -43.08 -30.74
C SER A 292 -19.88 -42.41 -29.87
N ARG A 293 -18.89 -41.74 -30.47
CA ARG A 293 -17.87 -40.98 -29.70
C ARG A 293 -18.44 -39.74 -29.04
N SER A 294 -19.33 -38.99 -29.71
CA SER A 294 -19.93 -37.80 -29.10
C SER A 294 -20.83 -38.16 -27.92
N LEU A 295 -21.54 -39.28 -28.00
CA LEU A 295 -22.30 -39.84 -26.87
C LEU A 295 -21.38 -40.27 -25.72
N GLN A 296 -20.20 -40.83 -26.00
CA GLN A 296 -19.21 -41.18 -24.97
C GLN A 296 -18.62 -39.94 -24.29
N LEU A 297 -18.35 -38.86 -25.03
CA LEU A 297 -17.87 -37.59 -24.46
C LEU A 297 -18.95 -36.89 -23.64
N ALA A 298 -20.20 -36.91 -24.10
CA ALA A 298 -21.33 -36.34 -23.37
C ALA A 298 -21.68 -37.15 -22.11
N SER A 299 -21.42 -38.46 -22.11
CA SER A 299 -21.65 -39.35 -20.96
C SER A 299 -20.43 -39.56 -20.08
N TRP A 300 -19.29 -38.89 -20.35
CA TRP A 300 -18.12 -38.98 -19.48
C TRP A 300 -18.50 -38.38 -18.12
N PRO A 301 -18.72 -39.19 -17.07
CA PRO A 301 -19.17 -38.66 -15.81
C PRO A 301 -17.99 -37.90 -15.23
N ASN A 302 -18.30 -36.73 -14.67
CA ASN A 302 -17.41 -35.81 -13.99
C ASN A 302 -16.73 -36.49 -12.77
N ARG A 303 -15.88 -37.49 -13.02
CA ARG A 303 -15.11 -38.23 -12.02
C ARG A 303 -13.79 -37.49 -11.81
N GLY A 304 -13.93 -36.23 -11.40
CA GLY A 304 -12.86 -35.37 -10.88
C GLY A 304 -12.76 -35.42 -9.35
N GLY A 305 -13.18 -36.51 -8.72
CA GLY A 305 -13.00 -36.75 -7.28
C GLY A 305 -11.93 -37.81 -7.07
N ALA A 306 -10.83 -37.43 -6.40
CA ALA A 306 -9.70 -38.29 -6.08
C ALA A 306 -10.14 -39.59 -5.35
N PRO A 307 -9.46 -40.73 -5.59
CA PRO A 307 -9.84 -42.01 -5.00
C PRO A 307 -9.40 -42.06 -3.53
N GLY A 308 -10.35 -42.16 -2.60
CA GLY A 308 -10.02 -42.57 -1.22
C GLY A 308 -10.81 -41.99 -0.06
N ALA A 309 -11.91 -41.26 -0.24
CA ALA A 309 -12.73 -40.80 0.90
C ALA A 309 -13.98 -41.68 1.08
N PRO A 310 -14.13 -42.41 2.21
CA PRO A 310 -15.26 -43.29 2.46
C PRO A 310 -16.55 -42.51 2.69
N GLN A 311 -17.61 -43.08 2.14
CA GLN A 311 -19.00 -42.66 2.12
C GLN A 311 -19.56 -42.61 3.56
N GLY A 312 -19.90 -41.41 4.04
CA GLY A 312 -20.42 -41.21 5.39
C GLY A 312 -21.26 -39.94 5.51
N ASP A 313 -22.58 -40.13 5.40
CA ASP A 313 -23.73 -39.37 5.92
C ASP A 313 -23.92 -37.85 5.68
N PRO A 314 -25.17 -37.42 5.41
CA PRO A 314 -25.47 -36.05 5.00
C PRO A 314 -25.50 -35.10 6.20
N MET A 315 -24.46 -34.27 6.34
CA MET A 315 -24.44 -33.25 7.39
C MET A 315 -25.36 -32.07 7.01
N ARG A 316 -26.28 -31.80 7.93
CA ARG A 316 -27.29 -30.74 7.88
C ARG A 316 -26.68 -29.35 7.71
N VAL A 317 -27.39 -28.56 6.93
CA VAL A 317 -27.29 -27.11 6.78
C VAL A 317 -27.16 -26.41 8.14
N PHE A 318 -25.98 -25.84 8.41
CA PHE A 318 -25.82 -24.83 9.45
C PHE A 318 -26.30 -23.48 8.90
N SER A 319 -27.53 -23.12 9.26
CA SER A 319 -28.06 -21.77 9.12
C SER A 319 -27.47 -20.90 10.23
N VAL A 320 -26.53 -20.01 9.87
CA VAL A 320 -26.02 -18.98 10.77
C VAL A 320 -27.07 -17.88 10.87
N ARG A 321 -27.89 -17.94 11.93
CA ARG A 321 -28.77 -16.85 12.36
C ARG A 321 -28.16 -16.20 13.60
N THR A 322 -27.77 -14.94 13.45
CA THR A 322 -27.68 -13.88 14.48
C THR A 322 -26.97 -14.17 15.81
N ARG A 323 -25.81 -13.52 16.01
CA ARG A 323 -25.44 -12.95 17.31
C ARG A 323 -25.27 -11.44 17.18
N ARG A 324 -26.39 -10.73 17.34
CA ARG A 324 -26.46 -9.30 17.61
C ARG A 324 -26.20 -9.18 19.12
N GLN A 325 -25.01 -8.74 19.50
CA GLN A 325 -24.61 -8.63 20.89
C GLN A 325 -24.83 -7.19 21.36
N ASP A 326 -25.99 -7.01 21.97
CA ASP A 326 -26.28 -6.19 23.15
C ASP A 326 -25.45 -4.92 23.38
N THR A 327 -26.10 -3.80 23.06
CA THR A 327 -26.10 -2.52 23.79
C THR A 327 -26.45 -2.70 25.28
N LEU A 328 -25.61 -2.18 26.20
CA LEU A 328 -25.95 -1.42 27.43
C LEU A 328 -24.67 -1.01 28.22
N PRO A 329 -24.70 -0.07 29.20
CA PRO A 329 -24.73 1.38 29.02
C PRO A 329 -23.60 2.15 29.77
N GLU A 330 -23.57 3.46 29.52
CA GLU A 330 -23.13 4.57 30.38
C GLU A 330 -22.41 4.26 31.71
N ALA A 331 -21.15 4.69 31.76
CA ALA A 331 -20.51 5.20 32.98
C ALA A 331 -19.72 6.47 32.60
N GLY A 332 -20.20 7.61 33.11
CA GLY A 332 -19.69 8.94 32.78
C GLY A 332 -18.36 9.30 33.45
N ARG A 333 -17.62 10.17 32.75
CA ARG A 333 -16.72 11.23 33.28
C ARG A 333 -16.24 12.01 32.06
N ARG A 334 -16.96 13.03 31.58
CA ARG A 334 -16.89 14.45 31.98
C ARG A 334 -15.50 14.93 32.45
N SER A 335 -14.97 15.87 31.67
CA SER A 335 -13.89 16.83 31.93
C SER A 335 -12.46 16.30 32.05
N GLU A 336 -11.77 16.22 30.91
CA GLU A 336 -10.39 16.71 30.76
C GLU A 336 -10.27 17.41 29.38
N ALA A 337 -11.12 18.42 29.20
CA ALA A 337 -10.89 19.51 28.27
C ALA A 337 -10.62 20.74 29.15
N GLU A 338 -9.46 20.76 29.81
CA GLU A 338 -9.00 21.89 30.63
C GLU A 338 -7.53 21.68 31.07
N GLU A 339 -6.61 21.47 30.13
CA GLU A 339 -5.18 21.74 30.41
C GLU A 339 -4.32 22.10 29.18
N GLU A 340 -4.96 22.55 28.09
CA GLU A 340 -4.25 23.09 26.91
C GLU A 340 -4.48 24.59 26.71
N GLU A 341 -5.16 25.25 27.66
CA GLU A 341 -5.41 26.69 27.65
C GLU A 341 -4.86 27.37 28.92
N ALA A 342 -3.58 27.16 29.18
CA ALA A 342 -2.83 28.07 30.03
C ALA A 342 -1.41 28.22 29.49
N ARG A 343 -1.14 29.44 29.03
CA ARG A 343 0.19 30.02 28.81
C ARG A 343 0.82 29.85 27.43
N THR A 344 0.06 30.21 26.40
CA THR A 344 0.55 31.20 25.42
C THR A 344 0.79 32.55 26.11
N ILE A 345 1.66 32.60 27.12
CA ILE A 345 2.35 33.85 27.42
C ILE A 345 3.39 33.93 26.33
N ARG A 346 3.02 34.68 25.30
CA ARG A 346 3.96 35.48 24.52
C ARG A 346 4.84 36.21 25.54
N VAL A 347 5.96 35.59 25.91
CA VAL A 347 7.10 36.35 26.39
C VAL A 347 7.60 37.05 25.13
N THR A 348 6.93 38.16 24.80
CA THR A 348 7.58 39.27 24.12
C THR A 348 8.93 39.42 24.79
N PRO A 349 10.05 39.30 24.07
CA PRO A 349 11.34 39.55 24.69
C PRO A 349 11.24 40.99 25.18
N VAL A 350 11.23 41.14 26.51
CA VAL A 350 11.44 42.43 27.14
C VAL A 350 12.71 42.94 26.49
N ARG A 351 12.55 43.98 25.66
CA ARG A 351 13.62 44.80 25.11
C ARG A 351 14.35 45.39 26.33
N GLY A 352 15.18 44.57 26.95
CA GLY A 352 16.24 44.95 27.85
C GLY A 352 17.23 45.71 27.00
N ARG A 353 16.99 47.02 26.95
CA ARG A 353 17.81 48.06 26.38
C ARG A 353 19.12 48.12 27.19
N GLU A 354 19.95 47.09 27.07
CA GLU A 354 21.35 47.19 27.49
C GLU A 354 22.05 47.92 26.35
N ARG A 355 22.42 49.17 26.65
CA ARG A 355 23.05 50.06 25.70
C ARG A 355 24.33 49.41 25.20
N LEU A 356 24.50 49.55 23.89
CA LEU A 356 25.76 49.46 23.17
C LEU A 356 26.83 50.22 23.97
N ASN A 357 27.61 49.49 24.76
CA ASN A 357 28.96 49.93 25.07
C ASN A 357 29.83 49.24 24.01
N GLU A 358 30.15 50.07 23.03
CA GLU A 358 31.21 49.86 22.06
C GLU A 358 32.54 49.55 22.79
N GLU A 359 33.34 48.75 22.09
CA GLU A 359 34.79 48.61 22.20
C GLU A 359 35.35 47.89 23.44
N GLU A 360 35.71 46.61 23.25
CA GLU A 360 37.13 46.19 23.23
C GLU A 360 37.27 44.82 22.49
N PRO A 361 38.41 44.58 21.80
CA PRO A 361 38.53 43.55 20.75
C PRO A 361 38.67 42.11 21.31
N PRO A 362 38.24 41.07 20.57
CA PRO A 362 38.35 39.68 21.00
C PRO A 362 39.79 39.18 20.73
N GLY A 363 40.75 39.67 21.49
CA GLY A 363 42.17 39.35 21.33
C GLY A 363 42.80 39.08 22.69
N GLY A 364 42.85 37.80 23.09
CA GLY A 364 43.60 37.37 24.27
C GLY A 364 42.75 36.81 25.42
N GLN A 365 41.75 35.99 25.11
CA GLN A 365 41.14 35.15 26.14
C GLN A 365 42.18 34.11 26.55
N ASP A 366 42.89 34.39 27.65
CA ASP A 366 43.96 33.54 28.17
C ASP A 366 43.53 32.06 28.13
N PRO A 367 44.26 31.15 27.47
CA PRO A 367 43.89 29.73 27.40
C PRO A 367 43.61 29.11 28.78
N TRP A 368 44.27 29.64 29.82
CA TRP A 368 44.05 29.30 31.22
C TRP A 368 42.66 29.63 31.74
N LYS A 369 42.04 30.74 31.30
CA LYS A 369 40.66 31.09 31.67
C LYS A 369 39.68 30.08 31.07
N LEU A 370 39.83 29.72 29.80
CA LEU A 370 38.96 28.73 29.15
C LEU A 370 39.08 27.34 29.79
N LEU A 371 40.30 26.89 30.10
CA LEU A 371 40.51 25.63 30.82
C LEU A 371 39.86 25.65 32.21
N LYS A 372 40.01 26.76 32.94
CA LYS A 372 39.39 26.93 34.25
C LYS A 372 37.85 26.91 34.17
N GLU A 373 37.27 27.57 33.18
CA GLU A 373 35.82 27.55 32.92
C GLU A 373 35.32 26.14 32.56
N GLN A 374 36.07 25.38 31.75
CA GLN A 374 35.72 24.00 31.42
C GLN A 374 35.79 23.09 32.64
N GLU A 375 36.77 23.29 33.51
CA GLU A 375 36.89 22.53 34.75
C GLU A 375 35.75 22.86 35.71
N GLU A 376 35.43 24.14 35.92
CA GLU A 376 34.31 24.58 36.76
C GLU A 376 32.95 24.06 36.24
N ARG A 377 32.76 24.00 34.91
CA ARG A 377 31.55 23.41 34.31
C ARG A 377 31.38 21.92 34.59
N LYS A 378 32.44 21.20 34.93
CA LYS A 378 32.39 19.76 35.28
C LYS A 378 32.14 19.52 36.76
N LYS A 379 32.22 20.55 37.61
CA LYS A 379 32.03 20.43 39.06
C LYS A 379 30.56 20.45 39.46
N CYS A 380 30.24 19.79 40.56
CA CYS A 380 28.93 19.73 41.18
C CYS A 380 28.41 21.13 41.45
N VAL A 381 27.15 21.42 41.10
CA VAL A 381 26.59 22.77 41.27
C VAL A 381 26.44 23.17 42.75
N ILE A 382 26.34 22.18 43.65
CA ILE A 382 26.15 22.41 45.09
C ILE A 382 27.49 22.64 45.80
N CYS A 383 28.44 21.71 45.71
CA CYS A 383 29.73 21.86 46.41
C CYS A 383 30.77 22.61 45.59
N GLN A 384 30.66 22.66 44.26
CA GLN A 384 31.63 23.26 43.34
C GLN A 384 33.08 22.72 43.46
N ASP A 385 33.25 21.60 44.15
CA ASP A 385 34.55 20.97 44.40
C ASP A 385 34.70 19.66 43.63
N GLN A 386 33.73 18.76 43.78
CA GLN A 386 33.75 17.42 43.18
C GLN A 386 33.16 17.41 41.77
N SER A 387 33.59 16.50 40.91
CA SER A 387 33.01 16.34 39.57
C SER A 387 31.57 15.81 39.62
N LYS A 388 30.79 16.12 38.57
CA LYS A 388 29.41 15.64 38.41
C LYS A 388 29.41 14.15 38.08
N THR A 389 28.83 13.34 38.96
CA THR A 389 28.81 11.87 38.82
C THR A 389 27.41 11.27 38.88
N VAL A 390 26.35 12.07 39.13
CA VAL A 390 24.99 11.53 39.31
C VAL A 390 23.98 12.16 38.36
N LEU A 391 23.28 11.31 37.63
CA LEU A 391 22.22 11.65 36.68
C LEU A 391 20.85 11.52 37.34
N LEU A 392 20.05 12.58 37.27
CA LEU A 392 18.77 12.69 37.95
C LEU A 392 17.62 12.30 37.02
N LEU A 393 16.71 11.42 37.44
CA LEU A 393 15.56 10.98 36.64
C LEU A 393 14.24 11.57 37.19
N PRO A 394 13.30 11.98 36.31
CA PRO A 394 13.29 11.75 34.86
C PRO A 394 13.96 12.86 34.02
N CYS A 395 14.44 13.96 34.60
CA CYS A 395 14.95 15.11 33.84
C CYS A 395 16.28 14.86 33.12
N ARG A 396 16.97 13.77 33.44
CA ARG A 396 18.27 13.33 32.91
C ARG A 396 19.42 14.32 33.06
N HIS A 397 19.31 15.26 34.00
CA HIS A 397 20.37 16.21 34.27
C HIS A 397 21.51 15.58 35.07
N LEU A 398 22.74 15.73 34.57
CA LEU A 398 23.98 15.40 35.27
C LEU A 398 24.53 16.69 35.91
N CYS A 399 24.28 16.90 37.21
CA CYS A 399 24.65 18.15 37.87
C CYS A 399 25.20 18.04 39.28
N LEU A 400 25.16 16.85 39.90
CA LEU A 400 25.57 16.63 41.28
C LEU A 400 26.66 15.56 41.38
N CYS A 401 27.47 15.64 42.44
CA CYS A 401 28.34 14.54 42.88
C CYS A 401 27.60 13.62 43.84
N GLN A 402 28.10 12.40 44.02
CA GLN A 402 27.49 11.37 44.86
C GLN A 402 27.20 11.85 46.30
N ALA A 403 28.16 12.51 46.95
CA ALA A 403 27.99 13.02 48.31
C ALA A 403 26.86 14.05 48.43
N CYS A 404 26.77 15.00 47.49
CA CYS A 404 25.69 15.99 47.48
C CYS A 404 24.34 15.37 47.16
N THR A 405 24.29 14.36 46.28
CA THR A 405 23.04 13.66 45.99
C THR A 405 22.53 12.87 47.19
N GLU A 406 23.40 12.21 47.95
CA GLU A 406 23.01 11.52 49.19
C GLU A 406 22.41 12.48 50.23
N ILE A 407 22.99 13.67 50.39
CA ILE A 407 22.43 14.72 51.25
C ILE A 407 21.06 15.17 50.74
N LEU A 408 20.90 15.37 49.44
CA LEU A 408 19.63 15.76 48.84
C LEU A 408 18.54 14.68 49.01
N MET A 409 18.90 13.39 48.91
CA MET A 409 17.97 12.27 49.05
C MET A 409 17.55 12.02 50.51
N ARG A 410 18.31 12.52 51.51
CA ARG A 410 17.88 12.51 52.92
C ARG A 410 16.70 13.45 53.20
N HIS A 411 16.47 14.44 52.34
CA HIS A 411 15.32 15.35 52.49
C HIS A 411 14.01 14.61 52.18
N PRO A 412 12.87 15.06 52.75
CA PRO A 412 11.55 14.52 52.41
C PRO A 412 11.28 14.65 50.92
N VAL A 413 10.51 13.71 50.37
CA VAL A 413 10.32 13.52 48.91
C VAL A 413 9.92 14.81 48.18
N TYR A 414 9.07 15.65 48.80
CA TYR A 414 8.60 16.91 48.22
C TYR A 414 9.68 18.00 48.06
N HIS A 415 10.83 17.86 48.73
CA HIS A 415 11.95 18.79 48.64
C HIS A 415 13.08 18.29 47.73
N ARG A 416 12.93 17.11 47.11
CA ARG A 416 13.94 16.51 46.22
C ARG A 416 13.80 17.05 44.79
N ASN A 417 14.22 18.29 44.57
CA ASN A 417 14.13 18.93 43.25
C ASN A 417 15.49 19.03 42.56
N CYS A 418 15.50 18.86 41.25
CA CYS A 418 16.70 19.08 40.43
C CYS A 418 17.10 20.58 40.49
N PRO A 419 18.37 20.92 40.79
CA PRO A 419 18.80 22.31 40.89
C PRO A 419 18.78 23.06 39.53
N LEU A 420 18.81 22.34 38.41
CA LEU A 420 18.79 22.94 37.07
C LEU A 420 17.36 23.22 36.57
N CYS A 421 16.45 22.24 36.71
CA CYS A 421 15.11 22.34 36.11
C CYS A 421 13.97 22.36 37.13
N ARG A 422 14.27 22.33 38.43
CA ARG A 422 13.32 22.37 39.56
C ARG A 422 12.25 21.27 39.57
N ARG A 423 12.42 20.22 38.76
CA ARG A 423 11.51 19.06 38.70
C ARG A 423 11.88 18.05 39.78
N GLY A 424 10.88 17.37 40.35
CA GLY A 424 11.07 16.34 41.38
C GLY A 424 11.92 15.18 40.89
N ILE A 425 12.79 14.67 41.75
CA ILE A 425 13.71 13.56 41.49
C ILE A 425 13.09 12.27 42.01
N LEU A 426 12.84 11.32 41.10
CA LEU A 426 12.25 10.03 41.43
C LEU A 426 13.33 8.95 41.65
N GLN A 427 14.38 8.98 40.82
CA GLN A 427 15.48 8.03 40.83
C GLN A 427 16.79 8.74 40.49
N THR A 428 17.91 8.19 40.97
CA THR A 428 19.25 8.70 40.73
C THR A 428 20.13 7.57 40.19
N LEU A 429 20.91 7.84 39.16
CA LEU A 429 21.82 6.87 38.55
C LEU A 429 23.25 7.39 38.61
N ASN A 430 24.15 6.61 39.19
CA ASN A 430 25.56 6.95 39.25
C ASN A 430 26.23 6.67 37.90
N VAL A 431 26.91 7.67 37.36
CA VAL A 431 27.67 7.62 36.13
C VAL A 431 29.15 7.71 36.52
N TYR A 432 29.90 6.67 36.19
CA TYR A 432 31.35 6.66 36.31
C TYR A 432 31.93 7.32 35.06
N LEU A 433 32.60 8.47 35.23
CA LEU A 433 33.31 9.19 34.18
C LEU A 433 34.70 8.59 33.93
#